data_AF-A0A916CNH6-F1
#
_entry.id   AF-A0A916CNH6-F1
#
_cell.length_a   1.000
_cell.length_b   1.000
_cell.length_c   1.000
_cell.angle_alpha   90.00
_cell.angle_beta   90.00
_cell.angle_gamma   90.00
#
_symmetry.space_group_name_H-M   'P 1'
#
loop_
_entity.id
_entity.type
_entity.pdbx_description
1 polymer ?
#
loop_
_entity_poly.entity_id
_entity_poly.type
_entity_poly.pdbx_seq_one_letter_code
_entity_poly.pdbx_strand_id
1 'polypeptide(L)'
;MVLDVSPWHAIQLDIDAIEKDHTLFDTANFIGRVEAIDRLEFHILGRIEVALESRPAKDWMNLKDRAEWLRDRLEEINARLFRKLRTRIKSGSLTGEKLKRELEKYDGDSGGSGRYDGLDVLVGGLLRLNTSPQETQPREPEMMFYQPTPAHIILELVGKMPIAPNAVFYDLGSGLGQVCILVNLLIGVRAKGIEFEPAYCEYARRCASGLNLSHVEFINVDARTADFSDGTHFFMYTPFKGSLLKQVLRNLQREGENRSISIYTYGPCTLDVSKQTWLRRVDQNPNAEHSLAIFESASRNDVEEI
;
A
#
# COMPACT_ATOMS: atom_id res chain seq x y z
N MET A 1 4.70 -29.38 -37.93
CA MET A 1 3.80 -30.25 -37.16
C MET A 1 4.00 -29.84 -35.70
N VAL A 2 3.19 -28.90 -35.21
CA VAL A 2 3.28 -28.45 -33.82
C VAL A 2 2.77 -29.62 -32.98
N LEU A 3 3.64 -30.21 -32.15
CA LEU A 3 3.21 -31.23 -31.20
C LEU A 3 2.24 -30.54 -30.24
N ASP A 4 0.97 -30.86 -30.35
CA ASP A 4 -0.06 -30.38 -29.43
C ASP A 4 0.21 -31.06 -28.08
N VAL A 5 1.01 -30.39 -27.25
CA VAL A 5 1.36 -30.88 -25.92
C VAL A 5 0.06 -30.87 -25.11
N SER A 6 -0.41 -32.05 -24.74
CA SER A 6 -1.63 -32.19 -23.93
C SER A 6 -1.60 -31.19 -22.75
N PRO A 7 -2.71 -30.49 -22.44
CA PRO A 7 -2.76 -29.50 -21.37
C PRO A 7 -2.19 -30.00 -20.03
N TRP A 8 -2.35 -31.30 -19.77
CA TRP A 8 -1.79 -31.96 -18.60
C TRP A 8 -0.25 -31.94 -18.59
N HIS A 9 0.40 -32.26 -19.71
CA HIS A 9 1.86 -32.27 -19.83
C HIS A 9 2.44 -30.86 -19.70
N ALA A 10 1.78 -29.85 -20.27
CA ALA A 10 2.19 -28.46 -20.12
C ALA A 10 2.17 -28.03 -18.64
N ILE A 11 1.09 -28.36 -17.91
CA ILE A 11 0.96 -28.06 -16.48
C ILE A 11 2.00 -28.84 -15.66
N GLN A 12 2.26 -30.09 -15.99
CA GLN A 12 3.30 -30.89 -15.33
C GLN A 12 4.69 -30.26 -15.51
N LEU A 13 5.04 -29.84 -16.73
CA LEU A 13 6.31 -29.18 -17.01
C LEU A 13 6.47 -27.87 -16.25
N ASP A 14 5.38 -27.11 -16.11
CA ASP A 14 5.37 -25.86 -15.35
C ASP A 14 5.63 -26.11 -13.86
N ILE A 15 4.97 -27.11 -13.25
CA ILE A 15 5.21 -27.51 -11.87
C ILE A 15 6.65 -28.02 -11.68
N ASP A 16 7.14 -28.86 -12.61
CA ASP A 16 8.51 -29.37 -12.60
C ASP A 16 9.56 -28.24 -12.66
N ALA A 17 9.29 -27.20 -13.46
CA ALA A 17 10.20 -26.06 -13.60
C ALA A 17 10.32 -25.28 -12.28
N ILE A 18 9.19 -25.00 -11.62
CA ILE A 18 9.16 -24.32 -10.33
C ILE A 18 9.85 -25.18 -9.25
N GLU A 19 9.59 -26.48 -9.23
CA GLU A 19 10.18 -27.37 -8.23
C GLU A 19 11.71 -27.51 -8.37
N LYS A 20 12.22 -27.51 -9.61
CA LYS A 20 13.66 -27.60 -9.91
C LYS A 20 14.40 -26.28 -9.70
N ASP A 21 13.71 -25.15 -9.67
CA ASP A 21 14.34 -23.85 -9.38
C ASP A 21 14.62 -23.71 -7.89
N HIS A 22 15.81 -24.17 -7.48
CA HIS A 22 16.26 -24.08 -6.10
C HIS A 22 16.43 -22.64 -5.59
N THR A 23 16.53 -21.65 -6.48
CA THR A 23 16.69 -20.24 -6.07
C THR A 23 15.43 -19.69 -5.42
N LEU A 24 14.25 -20.22 -5.77
CA LEU A 24 12.97 -19.84 -5.16
C LEU A 24 12.97 -20.16 -3.66
N PHE A 25 13.74 -21.15 -3.21
CA PHE A 25 13.79 -21.53 -1.80
C PHE A 25 14.76 -20.68 -0.96
N ASP A 26 15.55 -19.80 -1.58
CA ASP A 26 16.39 -18.82 -0.88
C ASP A 26 15.57 -17.59 -0.50
N THR A 27 15.48 -17.28 0.79
CA THR A 27 14.81 -16.08 1.32
C THR A 27 15.11 -14.76 0.58
N ALA A 28 16.30 -14.59 0.00
CA ALA A 28 16.68 -13.41 -0.77
C ALA A 28 15.91 -13.27 -2.10
N ASN A 29 15.52 -14.38 -2.74
CA ASN A 29 14.74 -14.37 -3.98
C ASN A 29 13.23 -14.23 -3.71
N PHE A 30 12.82 -13.12 -3.08
CA PHE A 30 11.41 -12.86 -2.78
C PHE A 30 10.57 -12.61 -4.02
N ILE A 31 11.08 -11.82 -4.97
CA ILE A 31 10.32 -11.46 -6.19
C ILE A 31 10.05 -12.70 -7.03
N GLY A 32 11.08 -13.52 -7.31
CA GLY A 32 10.89 -14.77 -8.04
C GLY A 32 9.92 -15.72 -7.33
N ARG A 33 9.93 -15.75 -5.99
CA ARG A 33 8.92 -16.52 -5.22
C ARG A 33 7.50 -15.99 -5.42
N VAL A 34 7.31 -14.68 -5.39
CA VAL A 34 5.98 -14.07 -5.59
C VAL A 34 5.45 -14.43 -6.98
N GLU A 35 6.29 -14.29 -8.02
CA GLU A 35 5.93 -14.67 -9.40
C GLU A 35 5.61 -16.16 -9.52
N ALA A 36 6.38 -17.02 -8.85
CA ALA A 36 6.13 -18.46 -8.85
C ALA A 36 4.82 -18.83 -8.13
N ILE A 37 4.50 -18.18 -7.00
CA ILE A 37 3.25 -18.37 -6.27
C ILE A 37 2.05 -17.91 -7.13
N ASP A 38 2.14 -16.73 -7.75
CA ASP A 38 1.09 -16.20 -8.65
C ASP A 38 0.84 -17.16 -9.83
N ARG A 39 1.92 -17.68 -10.43
CA ARG A 39 1.82 -18.71 -11.48
C ARG A 39 1.15 -19.99 -10.98
N LEU A 40 1.49 -20.47 -9.78
CA LEU A 40 0.87 -21.65 -9.19
C LEU A 40 -0.64 -21.44 -8.98
N GLU A 41 -1.04 -20.28 -8.45
CA GLU A 41 -2.43 -19.96 -8.14
C GLU A 41 -3.27 -19.75 -9.40
N PHE A 42 -2.90 -18.79 -10.25
CA PHE A 42 -3.75 -18.34 -11.35
C PHE A 42 -3.52 -19.08 -12.66
N HIS A 43 -2.29 -19.54 -12.91
CA HIS A 43 -1.93 -20.15 -14.19
C HIS A 43 -1.85 -21.67 -14.15
N ILE A 44 -1.82 -22.30 -12.97
CA ILE A 44 -1.71 -23.75 -12.81
C ILE A 44 -2.95 -24.31 -12.11
N LEU A 45 -3.21 -23.93 -10.86
CA LEU A 45 -4.31 -24.47 -10.07
C LEU A 45 -5.68 -24.18 -10.70
N GLY A 46 -5.92 -22.93 -11.13
CA GLY A 46 -7.17 -22.59 -11.83
C GLY A 46 -7.42 -23.42 -13.09
N ARG A 47 -6.37 -23.80 -13.85
CA ARG A 47 -6.52 -24.68 -15.02
C ARG A 47 -6.79 -26.13 -14.62
N ILE A 48 -6.16 -26.61 -13.55
CA ILE A 48 -6.40 -27.95 -13.01
C ILE A 48 -7.84 -28.07 -12.51
N GLU A 49 -8.37 -27.05 -11.85
CA GLU A 49 -9.75 -27.01 -11.36
C GLU A 49 -10.76 -27.15 -12.51
N VAL A 50 -10.62 -26.35 -13.57
CA VAL A 50 -11.47 -26.44 -14.78
C VAL A 50 -11.38 -27.83 -15.43
N ALA A 51 -10.18 -28.44 -15.46
CA ALA A 51 -10.01 -29.78 -16.01
C ALA A 51 -10.71 -30.86 -15.16
N LEU A 52 -10.65 -30.74 -13.83
CA LEU A 52 -11.29 -31.66 -12.89
C LEU A 52 -12.82 -31.59 -12.95
N GLU A 53 -13.40 -30.41 -13.18
CA GLU A 53 -14.84 -30.24 -13.41
C GLU A 53 -15.33 -31.01 -14.64
N SER A 54 -14.50 -31.05 -15.69
CA SER A 54 -14.84 -31.72 -16.95
C SER A 54 -14.74 -33.24 -16.85
N ARG A 55 -13.71 -33.76 -16.17
CA ARG A 55 -13.54 -35.19 -15.92
C ARG A 55 -12.61 -35.45 -14.72
N PRO A 56 -13.15 -35.95 -13.59
CA PRO A 56 -12.32 -36.34 -12.46
C PRO A 56 -11.35 -37.46 -12.86
N ALA A 57 -10.06 -37.19 -12.71
CA ALA A 57 -9.01 -38.16 -13.00
C ALA A 57 -7.88 -38.04 -11.97
N LYS A 58 -7.40 -39.19 -11.51
CA LYS A 58 -6.41 -39.30 -10.43
C LYS A 58 -5.13 -38.50 -10.72
N ASP A 59 -4.69 -38.48 -11.97
CA ASP A 59 -3.48 -37.76 -12.37
C ASP A 59 -3.61 -36.24 -12.26
N TRP A 60 -4.81 -35.70 -12.48
CA TRP A 60 -5.09 -34.27 -12.26
C TRP A 60 -5.15 -33.91 -10.79
N MET A 61 -5.72 -34.80 -9.95
CA MET A 61 -5.70 -34.63 -8.49
C MET A 61 -4.26 -34.64 -7.95
N ASN A 62 -3.41 -35.56 -8.43
CA ASN A 62 -2.00 -35.59 -8.04
C ASN A 62 -1.24 -34.31 -8.44
N LEU A 63 -1.53 -33.74 -9.63
CA LEU A 63 -0.93 -32.45 -10.02
C LEU A 63 -1.44 -31.30 -9.15
N LYS A 64 -2.73 -31.29 -8.78
CA LYS A 64 -3.31 -30.32 -7.86
C LYS A 64 -2.60 -30.36 -6.52
N ASP A 65 -2.53 -31.53 -5.90
CA ASP A 65 -1.90 -31.73 -4.59
C ASP A 65 -0.43 -31.30 -4.62
N ARG A 66 0.30 -31.60 -5.70
CA ARG A 66 1.70 -31.20 -5.88
C ARG A 66 1.86 -29.68 -6.03
N ALA A 67 0.98 -29.04 -6.80
CA ALA A 67 1.00 -27.58 -6.97
C ALA A 67 0.62 -26.84 -5.68
N GLU A 68 -0.39 -27.32 -4.95
CA GLU A 68 -0.79 -26.78 -3.63
C GLU A 68 0.34 -26.92 -2.62
N TRP A 69 0.96 -28.11 -2.53
CA TRP A 69 2.11 -28.32 -1.65
C TRP A 69 3.28 -27.39 -1.97
N LEU A 70 3.57 -27.17 -3.25
CA LEU A 70 4.65 -26.28 -3.67
C LEU A 70 4.34 -24.82 -3.33
N ARG A 71 3.11 -24.37 -3.58
CA ARG A 71 2.63 -23.04 -3.20
C ARG A 71 2.78 -22.81 -1.70
N ASP A 72 2.20 -23.69 -0.89
CA ASP A 72 2.22 -23.59 0.57
C ASP A 72 3.66 -23.57 1.11
N ARG A 73 4.57 -24.33 0.49
CA ARG A 73 5.99 -24.34 0.84
C ARG A 73 6.68 -23.02 0.54
N LEU A 74 6.40 -22.38 -0.60
CA LEU A 74 6.95 -21.08 -0.95
C LEU A 74 6.36 -19.96 -0.07
N GLU A 75 5.07 -20.03 0.22
CA GLU A 75 4.38 -19.11 1.14
C GLU A 75 4.95 -19.17 2.55
N GLU A 76 5.28 -20.36 3.07
CA GLU A 76 5.91 -20.50 4.39
C GLU A 76 7.30 -19.82 4.45
N ILE A 77 8.03 -19.77 3.34
CA ILE A 77 9.30 -19.03 3.26
C ILE A 77 9.04 -17.52 3.35
N ASN A 78 8.03 -17.02 2.63
CA ASN A 78 7.59 -15.62 2.75
C ASN A 78 7.13 -15.30 4.17
N ALA A 79 6.34 -16.18 4.81
CA ALA A 79 5.90 -16.02 6.19
C ALA A 79 7.08 -15.96 7.19
N ARG A 80 8.15 -16.74 6.96
CA ARG A 80 9.40 -16.65 7.76
C ARG A 80 10.10 -15.32 7.55
N LEU A 81 10.22 -14.85 6.31
CA LEU A 81 10.78 -13.54 5.98
C LEU A 81 10.02 -12.43 6.71
N PHE A 82 8.68 -12.40 6.60
CA PHE A 82 7.86 -11.38 7.26
C PHE A 82 7.98 -11.43 8.78
N ARG A 83 7.97 -12.62 9.40
CA ARG A 83 8.21 -12.77 10.85
C ARG A 83 9.56 -12.19 11.28
N LYS A 84 10.62 -12.44 10.51
CA LYS A 84 11.96 -11.90 10.76
C LYS A 84 11.97 -10.37 10.65
N LEU A 85 11.40 -9.80 9.58
CA LEU A 85 11.34 -8.35 9.37
C LEU A 85 10.50 -7.65 10.45
N ARG A 86 9.32 -8.18 10.78
CA ARG A 86 8.48 -7.66 11.88
C ARG A 86 9.20 -7.67 13.21
N THR A 87 9.94 -8.73 13.53
CA THR A 87 10.72 -8.79 14.78
C THR A 87 11.77 -7.68 14.84
N ARG A 88 12.41 -7.38 13.72
CA ARG A 88 13.38 -6.27 13.63
C ARG A 88 12.70 -4.89 13.71
N ILE A 89 11.53 -4.73 13.13
CA ILE A 89 10.71 -3.51 13.25
C ILE A 89 10.29 -3.28 14.70
N LYS A 90 9.70 -4.30 15.35
CA LYS A 90 9.21 -4.23 16.74
C LYS A 90 10.30 -3.91 17.76
N SER A 91 11.55 -4.27 17.46
CA SER A 91 12.72 -3.95 18.28
C SER A 91 13.34 -2.60 17.95
N GLY A 92 12.83 -1.88 16.96
CA GLY A 92 13.42 -0.63 16.45
C GLY A 92 14.71 -0.81 15.65
N SER A 93 15.16 -2.05 15.41
CA SER A 93 16.42 -2.33 14.70
C SER A 93 16.31 -2.19 13.18
N LEU A 94 15.08 -2.22 12.65
CA LEU A 94 14.76 -2.00 11.23
C LEU A 94 13.70 -0.89 11.10
N THR A 95 14.17 0.35 11.15
CA THR A 95 13.39 1.58 10.95
C THR A 95 14.23 2.58 10.16
N GLY A 96 13.63 3.70 9.76
CA GLY A 96 14.34 4.77 9.10
C GLY A 96 14.96 4.34 7.78
N GLU A 97 16.16 4.87 7.56
CA GLU A 97 17.02 4.55 6.43
C GLU A 97 17.40 3.05 6.34
N LYS A 98 17.42 2.30 7.45
CA LYS A 98 17.66 0.85 7.41
C LYS A 98 16.47 0.10 6.81
N LEU A 99 15.25 0.53 7.14
CA LEU A 99 14.04 -0.04 6.54
C LEU A 99 13.94 0.34 5.07
N LYS A 100 14.21 1.61 4.74
CA LYS A 100 14.23 2.08 3.34
C LYS A 100 15.14 1.21 2.46
N ARG A 101 16.40 1.04 2.84
CA ARG A 101 17.34 0.15 2.13
C ARG A 101 16.93 -1.32 2.11
N GLU A 102 16.14 -1.78 3.07
CA GLU A 102 15.61 -3.15 3.04
C GLU A 102 14.49 -3.28 2.01
N LEU A 103 13.61 -2.29 1.91
CA LEU A 103 12.53 -2.24 0.92
C LEU A 103 13.07 -2.08 -0.51
N GLU A 104 14.06 -1.21 -0.71
CA GLU A 104 14.69 -0.97 -2.02
C GLU A 104 15.34 -2.21 -2.66
N LYS A 105 15.66 -3.25 -1.87
CA LYS A 105 16.15 -4.54 -2.42
C LYS A 105 15.11 -5.27 -3.25
N TYR A 106 13.84 -4.94 -3.03
CA TYR A 106 12.69 -5.56 -3.67
C TYR A 106 12.02 -4.60 -4.66
N ASP A 107 12.59 -3.40 -4.82
CA ASP A 107 12.23 -2.44 -5.85
C ASP A 107 12.91 -2.88 -7.16
N GLY A 108 12.22 -3.75 -7.90
CA GLY A 108 12.69 -4.26 -9.19
C GLY A 108 12.27 -3.35 -10.34
N ASP A 109 13.17 -3.14 -11.31
CA ASP A 109 13.02 -2.38 -12.55
C ASP A 109 11.87 -2.92 -13.43
N SER A 110 10.64 -2.67 -13.00
CA SER A 110 9.42 -3.03 -13.72
C SER A 110 9.08 -1.89 -14.67
N GLY A 111 9.91 -1.75 -15.71
CA GLY A 111 9.52 -1.04 -16.92
C GLY A 111 8.31 -1.73 -17.53
N GLY A 112 7.11 -1.33 -17.12
CA GLY A 112 5.87 -1.70 -17.80
C GLY A 112 4.70 -2.10 -16.91
N SER A 113 3.67 -1.25 -16.92
CA SER A 113 2.26 -1.57 -16.65
C SER A 113 1.86 -1.99 -15.23
N GLY A 114 1.70 -1.01 -14.35
CA GLY A 114 0.45 -0.79 -13.60
C GLY A 114 -0.19 -1.94 -12.79
N ARG A 115 0.54 -3.00 -12.43
CA ARG A 115 0.12 -4.06 -11.53
C ARG A 115 1.10 -4.15 -10.38
N TYR A 116 0.54 -4.31 -9.17
CA TYR A 116 1.23 -4.41 -7.88
C TYR A 116 2.66 -4.92 -8.03
N ASP A 117 3.61 -4.03 -7.80
CA ASP A 117 5.03 -4.38 -7.84
C ASP A 117 5.33 -5.38 -6.70
N GLY A 118 6.42 -6.15 -6.81
CA GLY A 118 6.77 -7.09 -5.73
C GLY A 118 7.03 -6.37 -4.40
N LEU A 119 7.31 -5.05 -4.44
CA LEU A 119 7.38 -4.20 -3.27
C LEU A 119 6.01 -4.05 -2.57
N ASP A 120 4.90 -3.91 -3.29
CA ASP A 120 3.54 -3.89 -2.74
C ASP A 120 3.19 -5.20 -2.04
N VAL A 121 3.58 -6.33 -2.64
CA VAL A 121 3.38 -7.66 -2.04
C VAL A 121 4.22 -7.78 -0.76
N LEU A 122 5.46 -7.30 -0.77
CA LEU A 122 6.32 -7.26 0.41
C LEU A 122 5.71 -6.39 1.51
N VAL A 123 5.29 -5.17 1.20
CA VAL A 123 4.70 -4.22 2.15
C VAL A 123 3.40 -4.77 2.71
N GLY A 124 2.52 -5.32 1.86
CA GLY A 124 1.31 -5.99 2.28
C GLY A 124 1.60 -7.12 3.26
N GLY A 125 2.50 -8.04 2.88
CA GLY A 125 2.91 -9.16 3.73
C GLY A 125 3.66 -8.75 5.00
N LEU A 126 4.31 -7.59 5.02
CA LEU A 126 5.02 -7.05 6.17
C LEU A 126 4.07 -6.40 7.18
N LEU A 127 3.11 -5.61 6.72
CA LEU A 127 2.30 -4.74 7.59
C LEU A 127 0.96 -5.36 7.97
N ARG A 128 0.36 -6.18 7.11
CA ARG A 128 -0.96 -6.76 7.34
C ARG A 128 -0.85 -8.01 8.22
N LEU A 129 -1.49 -8.00 9.38
CA LEU A 129 -1.42 -9.13 10.31
C LEU A 129 -2.27 -10.32 9.87
N ASN A 130 -3.45 -10.04 9.31
CA ASN A 130 -4.49 -11.01 8.98
C ASN A 130 -5.19 -10.63 7.66
N THR A 131 -6.16 -11.43 7.22
CA THR A 131 -7.07 -11.11 6.11
C THR A 131 -7.71 -9.72 6.29
N SER A 132 -7.80 -8.96 5.20
CA SER A 132 -8.49 -7.68 5.19
C SER A 132 -9.95 -7.85 5.63
N PRO A 133 -10.46 -7.00 6.52
CA PRO A 133 -11.86 -7.07 6.95
C PRO A 133 -12.79 -6.63 5.81
N GLN A 134 -14.07 -6.99 5.94
CA GLN A 134 -15.13 -6.45 5.10
C GLN A 134 -15.66 -5.13 5.68
N GLU A 135 -16.21 -4.28 4.82
CA GLU A 135 -16.91 -3.06 5.23
C GLU A 135 -18.13 -3.41 6.09
N THR A 136 -18.34 -2.65 7.16
CA THR A 136 -19.44 -2.84 8.12
C THR A 136 -20.52 -1.78 7.98
N GLN A 137 -20.27 -0.71 7.22
CA GLN A 137 -21.26 0.32 6.94
C GLN A 137 -21.24 0.76 5.47
N PRO A 138 -22.37 1.24 4.93
CA PRO A 138 -22.42 1.74 3.56
C PRO A 138 -21.64 3.04 3.41
N ARG A 139 -20.98 3.20 2.26
CA ARG A 139 -20.35 4.46 1.83
C ARG A 139 -21.41 5.48 1.40
N GLU A 140 -21.15 6.76 1.67
CA GLU A 140 -21.88 7.84 1.00
C GLU A 140 -21.49 7.91 -0.49
N PRO A 141 -22.35 8.42 -1.39
CA PRO A 141 -22.10 8.43 -2.84
C PRO A 141 -20.79 9.10 -3.31
N GLU A 142 -20.26 10.02 -2.50
CA GLU A 142 -19.03 10.77 -2.79
C GLU A 142 -17.77 10.21 -2.09
N MET A 143 -17.92 9.12 -1.32
CA MET A 143 -16.79 8.37 -0.77
C MET A 143 -16.33 7.30 -1.76
N MET A 144 -15.02 7.12 -1.87
CA MET A 144 -14.42 6.11 -2.75
C MET A 144 -14.24 4.77 -2.04
N PHE A 145 -14.21 3.68 -2.80
CA PHE A 145 -13.91 2.36 -2.25
C PHE A 145 -12.43 2.25 -1.87
N TYR A 146 -12.11 1.35 -0.95
CA TYR A 146 -10.72 1.15 -0.52
C TYR A 146 -9.84 0.68 -1.67
N GLN A 147 -8.76 1.42 -1.90
CA GLN A 147 -7.65 1.02 -2.74
C GLN A 147 -6.34 1.26 -1.98
N PRO A 148 -5.43 0.27 -1.87
CA PRO A 148 -4.13 0.50 -1.24
C PRO A 148 -3.32 1.51 -2.06
N THR A 149 -2.65 2.43 -1.35
CA THR A 149 -1.66 3.30 -1.97
C THR A 149 -0.43 2.45 -2.35
N PRO A 150 0.05 2.51 -3.60
CA PRO A 150 1.26 1.78 -4.01
C PRO A 150 2.46 2.18 -3.15
N ALA A 151 3.29 1.21 -2.78
CA ALA A 151 4.41 1.38 -1.88
C ALA A 151 5.42 2.41 -2.42
N HIS A 152 5.68 2.41 -3.73
CA HIS A 152 6.56 3.40 -4.35
C HIS A 152 6.07 4.85 -4.19
N ILE A 153 4.75 5.10 -4.19
CA ILE A 153 4.19 6.43 -3.92
C ILE A 153 4.44 6.85 -2.47
N ILE A 154 4.38 5.90 -1.53
CA ILE A 154 4.68 6.18 -0.11
C ILE A 154 6.18 6.48 0.07
N LEU A 155 7.06 5.76 -0.63
CA LEU A 155 8.50 6.04 -0.63
C LEU A 155 8.81 7.42 -1.25
N GLU A 156 8.15 7.77 -2.35
CA GLU A 156 8.24 9.10 -2.97
C GLU A 156 7.77 10.20 -2.01
N LEU A 157 6.64 9.99 -1.32
CA LEU A 157 6.10 10.91 -0.33
C LEU A 157 7.09 11.15 0.79
N VAL A 158 7.62 10.08 1.38
CA VAL A 158 8.58 10.18 2.48
C VAL A 158 9.89 10.85 2.02
N GLY A 159 10.32 10.61 0.78
CA GLY A 159 11.51 11.24 0.21
C GLY A 159 11.37 12.75 -0.01
N LYS A 160 10.14 13.25 -0.18
CA LYS A 160 9.85 14.68 -0.42
C LYS A 160 9.28 15.40 0.79
N MET A 161 8.89 14.70 1.85
CA MET A 161 8.35 15.29 3.06
C MET A 161 9.47 15.82 3.97
N PRO A 162 9.48 17.13 4.31
CA PRO A 162 10.46 17.67 5.24
C PRO A 162 10.35 17.02 6.62
N ILE A 163 11.47 16.56 7.17
CA ILE A 163 11.52 15.99 8.53
C ILE A 163 11.72 17.14 9.52
N ALA A 164 10.63 17.59 10.14
CA ALA A 164 10.67 18.57 11.23
C ALA A 164 10.32 17.91 12.58
N PRO A 165 10.94 18.32 13.71
CA PRO A 165 10.70 17.72 15.02
C PRO A 165 9.22 17.71 15.47
N ASN A 166 8.43 18.68 14.99
CA ASN A 166 7.02 18.82 15.33
C ASN A 166 6.08 18.37 14.20
N ALA A 167 6.60 17.72 13.15
CA ALA A 167 5.79 17.25 12.04
C ALA A 167 4.76 16.20 12.52
N VAL A 168 3.51 16.46 12.19
CA VAL A 168 2.39 15.52 12.31
C VAL A 168 1.84 15.27 10.92
N PHE A 169 1.87 13.99 10.53
CA PHE A 169 1.35 13.51 9.27
C PHE A 169 -0.07 12.99 9.44
N TYR A 170 -0.95 13.33 8.49
CA TYR A 170 -2.33 12.88 8.42
C TYR A 170 -2.56 12.13 7.11
N ASP A 171 -3.18 10.96 7.17
CA ASP A 171 -3.71 10.25 6.01
C ASP A 171 -5.24 10.31 6.03
N LEU A 172 -5.86 10.94 5.02
CA LEU A 172 -7.31 11.13 4.96
C LEU A 172 -7.92 10.03 4.10
N GLY A 173 -8.75 9.18 4.72
CA GLY A 173 -9.18 7.91 4.11
C GLY A 173 -8.10 6.84 4.24
N SER A 174 -7.57 6.67 5.46
CA SER A 174 -6.37 5.87 5.71
C SER A 174 -6.53 4.35 5.48
N GLY A 175 -7.76 3.87 5.30
CA GLY A 175 -8.09 2.49 5.01
C GLY A 175 -7.46 1.54 6.03
N LEU A 176 -6.67 0.58 5.54
CA LEU A 176 -5.99 -0.41 6.38
C LEU A 176 -4.70 0.11 7.06
N GLY A 177 -4.40 1.41 6.93
CA GLY A 177 -3.36 2.11 7.70
C GLY A 177 -1.93 2.03 7.17
N GLN A 178 -1.73 1.44 5.99
CA GLN A 178 -0.41 1.21 5.38
C GLN A 178 0.42 2.50 5.26
N VAL A 179 -0.18 3.62 4.86
CA VAL A 179 0.55 4.89 4.66
C VAL A 179 1.06 5.42 5.99
N CYS A 180 0.18 5.59 7.00
CA CYS A 180 0.59 6.07 8.33
C CYS A 180 1.68 5.19 8.95
N ILE A 181 1.54 3.86 8.84
CA ILE A 181 2.50 2.90 9.38
C ILE A 181 3.86 3.06 8.69
N LEU A 182 3.90 3.10 7.35
CA LEU A 182 5.17 3.25 6.63
C LEU A 182 5.81 4.62 6.85
N VAL A 183 5.03 5.70 6.82
CA VAL A 183 5.54 7.05 7.09
C VAL A 183 6.21 7.10 8.46
N ASN A 184 5.55 6.59 9.51
CA ASN A 184 6.14 6.53 10.84
C ASN A 184 7.40 5.65 10.88
N LEU A 185 7.35 4.46 10.27
CA LEU A 185 8.51 3.55 10.26
C LEU A 185 9.72 4.12 9.52
N LEU A 186 9.51 4.89 8.45
CA LEU A 186 10.57 5.38 7.57
C LEU A 186 11.17 6.71 8.03
N ILE A 187 10.41 7.58 8.71
CA ILE A 187 10.92 8.91 9.13
C ILE A 187 10.56 9.30 10.56
N GLY A 188 9.87 8.45 11.31
CA GLY A 188 9.68 8.61 12.76
C GLY A 188 8.69 9.71 13.17
N VAL A 189 8.01 10.37 12.23
CA VAL A 189 7.02 11.41 12.55
C VAL A 189 5.77 10.82 13.18
N ARG A 190 5.03 11.63 13.96
CA ARG A 190 3.69 11.25 14.41
C ARG A 190 2.79 11.12 13.19
N ALA A 191 2.05 10.03 13.09
CA ALA A 191 1.15 9.77 11.97
C ALA A 191 -0.27 9.45 12.48
N LYS A 192 -1.27 10.10 11.88
CA LYS A 192 -2.68 9.92 12.22
C LYS A 192 -3.47 9.55 10.97
N GLY A 193 -4.23 8.47 11.01
CA GLY A 193 -5.15 8.09 9.94
C GLY A 193 -6.57 8.45 10.29
N ILE A 194 -7.25 9.20 9.42
CA ILE A 194 -8.70 9.43 9.51
C ILE A 194 -9.39 8.39 8.63
N GLU A 195 -10.28 7.59 9.22
CA GLU A 195 -10.97 6.52 8.52
C GLU A 195 -12.45 6.46 8.89
N PHE A 196 -13.32 6.38 7.88
CA PHE A 196 -14.76 6.35 8.07
C PHE A 196 -15.26 4.94 8.45
N GLU A 197 -14.75 3.89 7.80
CA GLU A 197 -15.15 2.50 8.01
C GLU A 197 -14.57 1.95 9.33
N PRO A 198 -15.43 1.61 10.32
CA PRO A 198 -14.98 1.14 11.63
C PRO A 198 -14.08 -0.11 11.57
N ALA A 199 -14.38 -1.07 10.69
CA ALA A 199 -13.61 -2.30 10.58
C ALA A 199 -12.20 -2.05 10.02
N TYR A 200 -12.06 -1.10 9.09
CA TYR A 200 -10.76 -0.68 8.55
C TYR A 200 -9.94 0.04 9.62
N CYS A 201 -10.55 0.98 10.35
CA CYS A 201 -9.88 1.70 11.42
C CYS A 201 -9.39 0.76 12.52
N GLU A 202 -10.22 -0.18 12.98
CA GLU A 202 -9.84 -1.14 14.01
C GLU A 202 -8.75 -2.10 13.53
N TYR A 203 -8.81 -2.54 12.27
CA TYR A 203 -7.76 -3.34 11.66
C TYR A 203 -6.42 -2.59 11.63
N ALA A 204 -6.44 -1.31 11.21
CA ALA A 204 -5.26 -0.46 11.17
C ALA A 204 -4.62 -0.28 12.56
N ARG A 205 -5.44 -0.07 13.61
CA ARG A 205 -4.97 -0.02 15.02
C ARG A 205 -4.28 -1.32 15.43
N ARG A 206 -4.85 -2.46 15.10
CA ARG A 206 -4.25 -3.77 15.38
C ARG A 206 -2.92 -3.95 14.67
N CYS A 207 -2.80 -3.53 13.41
CA CYS A 207 -1.55 -3.58 12.65
C CYS A 207 -0.46 -2.69 13.29
N ALA A 208 -0.77 -1.43 13.63
CA ALA A 208 0.18 -0.55 14.30
C ALA A 208 0.59 -1.07 15.69
N SER A 209 -0.37 -1.55 16.48
CA SER A 209 -0.11 -2.17 17.79
C SER A 209 0.76 -3.43 17.67
N GLY A 210 0.47 -4.30 16.70
CA GLY A 210 1.24 -5.52 16.44
C GLY A 210 2.70 -5.25 16.06
N LEU A 211 3.00 -4.06 15.53
CA LEU A 211 4.34 -3.57 15.19
C LEU A 211 4.98 -2.68 16.28
N ASN A 212 4.32 -2.52 17.44
CA ASN A 212 4.75 -1.66 18.56
C ASN A 212 4.90 -0.16 18.20
N LEU A 213 4.02 0.37 17.35
CA LEU A 213 4.09 1.77 16.89
C LEU A 213 3.23 2.69 17.77
N SER A 214 3.83 3.30 18.79
CA SER A 214 3.13 4.20 19.73
C SER A 214 2.85 5.60 19.18
N HIS A 215 3.46 5.97 18.05
CA HIS A 215 3.30 7.28 17.41
C HIS A 215 2.41 7.23 16.16
N VAL A 216 1.68 6.13 15.98
CA VAL A 216 0.69 5.93 14.92
C VAL A 216 -0.68 5.79 15.55
N GLU A 217 -1.60 6.64 15.16
CA GLU A 217 -2.97 6.67 15.66
C GLU A 217 -3.97 6.55 14.51
N PHE A 218 -5.10 5.87 14.73
CA PHE A 218 -6.21 5.81 13.78
C PHE A 218 -7.50 6.24 14.45
N ILE A 219 -8.17 7.21 13.83
CA ILE A 219 -9.34 7.88 14.36
C ILE A 219 -10.52 7.53 13.45
N ASN A 220 -11.52 6.84 14.01
CA ASN A 220 -12.71 6.46 13.28
C ASN A 220 -13.70 7.63 13.29
N VAL A 221 -13.66 8.46 12.26
CA VAL A 221 -14.48 9.67 12.14
C VAL A 221 -14.62 10.05 10.68
N ASP A 222 -15.69 10.76 10.36
CA ASP A 222 -15.82 11.42 9.07
C ASP A 222 -14.78 12.55 8.93
N ALA A 223 -14.06 12.59 7.80
CA ALA A 223 -13.06 13.62 7.54
C ALA A 223 -13.63 15.05 7.53
N ARG A 224 -14.95 15.22 7.29
CA ARG A 224 -15.65 16.52 7.38
C ARG A 224 -15.74 17.05 8.80
N THR A 225 -15.68 16.19 9.82
CA THR A 225 -15.83 16.55 11.24
C THR A 225 -14.59 16.27 12.07
N ALA A 226 -13.50 15.78 11.46
CA ALA A 226 -12.23 15.53 12.13
C ALA A 226 -11.55 16.83 12.58
N ASP A 227 -10.80 16.74 13.67
CA ASP A 227 -9.92 17.82 14.15
C ASP A 227 -8.53 17.70 13.50
N PHE A 228 -8.15 18.72 12.76
CA PHE A 228 -6.88 18.82 12.03
C PHE A 228 -5.90 19.82 12.65
N SER A 229 -6.20 20.36 13.83
CA SER A 229 -5.50 21.50 14.44
C SER A 229 -3.99 21.29 14.64
N ASP A 230 -3.53 20.05 14.86
CA ASP A 230 -2.09 19.74 15.02
C ASP A 230 -1.42 19.19 13.74
N GLY A 231 -2.18 18.97 12.66
CA GLY A 231 -1.71 18.30 11.44
C GLY A 231 -0.90 19.21 10.52
N THR A 232 0.36 18.89 10.24
CA THR A 232 1.25 19.72 9.39
C THR A 232 1.35 19.24 7.94
N HIS A 233 1.17 17.94 7.71
CA HIS A 233 1.30 17.29 6.42
C HIS A 233 0.06 16.40 6.21
N PHE A 234 -0.64 16.53 5.09
CA PHE A 234 -1.87 15.79 4.82
C PHE A 234 -1.75 15.03 3.51
N PHE A 235 -2.09 13.74 3.50
CA PHE A 235 -2.11 12.91 2.31
C PHE A 235 -3.53 12.50 1.93
N MET A 236 -3.79 12.44 0.62
CA MET A 236 -5.04 11.97 0.04
C MET A 236 -4.76 11.15 -1.22
N TYR A 237 -5.10 9.85 -1.20
CA TYR A 237 -5.25 9.05 -2.42
C TYR A 237 -6.72 9.01 -2.86
N THR A 238 -7.22 10.13 -3.38
CA THR A 238 -8.61 10.28 -3.85
C THR A 238 -9.66 9.59 -2.94
N PRO A 239 -9.68 9.86 -1.62
CA PRO A 239 -10.62 9.22 -0.68
C PRO A 239 -12.07 9.68 -0.91
N PHE A 240 -12.25 10.86 -1.50
CA PHE A 240 -13.54 11.50 -1.72
C PHE A 240 -13.53 12.39 -2.96
N LYS A 241 -14.73 12.68 -3.47
CA LYS A 241 -14.99 13.57 -4.62
C LYS A 241 -16.08 14.60 -4.31
N GLY A 242 -16.34 15.49 -5.26
CA GLY A 242 -17.53 16.34 -5.25
C GLY A 242 -17.66 17.26 -4.03
N SER A 243 -18.85 17.30 -3.43
CA SER A 243 -19.16 18.19 -2.31
C SER A 243 -18.44 17.81 -1.01
N LEU A 244 -18.19 16.52 -0.79
CA LEU A 244 -17.42 15.99 0.34
C LEU A 244 -15.97 16.47 0.28
N LEU A 245 -15.29 16.29 -0.87
CA LEU A 245 -13.93 16.80 -1.09
C LEU A 245 -13.85 18.32 -0.83
N LYS A 246 -14.83 19.08 -1.34
CA LYS A 246 -14.89 20.54 -1.11
C LYS A 246 -15.04 20.90 0.37
N GLN A 247 -15.77 20.11 1.15
CA GLN A 247 -15.91 20.34 2.60
C GLN A 247 -14.59 20.10 3.34
N VAL A 248 -13.91 18.99 3.03
CA VAL A 248 -12.61 18.68 3.64
C VAL A 248 -11.56 19.73 3.27
N LEU A 249 -11.50 20.14 2.00
CA LEU A 249 -10.58 21.20 1.57
C LEU A 249 -10.87 22.54 2.25
N ARG A 250 -12.13 22.88 2.54
CA ARG A 250 -12.46 24.07 3.35
C ARG A 250 -11.97 23.96 4.79
N ASN A 251 -12.02 22.77 5.39
CA ASN A 251 -11.48 22.57 6.74
C ASN A 251 -9.95 22.73 6.72
N LEU A 252 -9.25 22.13 5.75
CA LEU A 252 -7.80 22.29 5.60
C LEU A 252 -7.41 23.73 5.25
N GLN A 253 -8.22 24.47 4.49
CA GLN A 253 -7.98 25.88 4.21
C GLN A 253 -7.96 26.71 5.48
N ARG A 254 -8.91 26.50 6.41
CA ARG A 254 -8.94 27.19 7.71
C ARG A 254 -7.68 26.92 8.53
N GLU A 255 -7.15 25.70 8.45
CA GLU A 255 -5.84 25.39 9.04
C GLU A 255 -4.72 26.17 8.34
N GLY A 256 -4.71 26.16 7.01
CA GLY A 256 -3.73 26.86 6.17
C GLY A 256 -3.71 28.39 6.34
N GLU A 257 -4.84 28.99 6.72
CA GLU A 257 -4.95 30.43 7.02
C GLU A 257 -4.24 30.83 8.32
N ASN A 258 -4.10 29.88 9.26
CA ASN A 258 -3.50 30.11 10.58
C ASN A 258 -2.03 29.65 10.66
N ARG A 259 -1.63 28.69 9.83
CA ARG A 259 -0.29 28.08 9.84
C ARG A 259 0.03 27.44 8.49
N SER A 260 1.33 27.30 8.20
CA SER A 260 1.76 26.58 7.00
C SER A 260 1.44 25.09 7.11
N ILE A 261 0.86 24.54 6.04
CA ILE A 261 0.58 23.11 5.87
C ILE A 261 0.99 22.65 4.48
N SER A 262 1.34 21.37 4.37
CA SER A 262 1.61 20.70 3.10
C SER A 262 0.54 19.65 2.81
N ILE A 263 0.08 19.59 1.56
CA ILE A 263 -0.88 18.61 1.08
C ILE A 263 -0.23 17.79 -0.03
N TYR A 264 -0.33 16.48 0.10
CA TYR A 264 0.19 15.47 -0.82
C TYR A 264 -1.00 14.74 -1.42
N THR A 265 -1.07 14.67 -2.75
CA THR A 265 -2.18 13.97 -3.41
C THR A 265 -1.69 12.98 -4.44
N TYR A 266 -2.46 11.91 -4.59
CA TYR A 266 -2.30 10.92 -5.65
C TYR A 266 -3.69 10.61 -6.24
N GLY A 267 -3.75 10.42 -7.56
CA GLY A 267 -4.99 10.13 -8.29
C GLY A 267 -5.88 11.35 -8.60
N PRO A 268 -7.13 11.12 -9.04
CA PRO A 268 -8.00 12.16 -9.60
C PRO A 268 -8.27 13.39 -8.70
N CYS A 269 -8.23 13.25 -7.37
CA CYS A 269 -8.46 14.41 -6.48
C CYS A 269 -7.42 15.52 -6.66
N THR A 270 -6.23 15.21 -7.19
CA THR A 270 -5.16 16.18 -7.48
C THR A 270 -5.65 17.34 -8.35
N LEU A 271 -6.58 17.09 -9.28
CA LEU A 271 -7.13 18.15 -10.14
C LEU A 271 -7.96 19.17 -9.36
N ASP A 272 -8.73 18.73 -8.37
CA ASP A 272 -9.54 19.64 -7.55
C ASP A 272 -8.71 20.37 -6.49
N VAL A 273 -7.65 19.72 -5.98
CA VAL A 273 -6.64 20.37 -5.11
C VAL A 273 -5.85 21.43 -5.88
N SER A 274 -5.48 21.16 -7.14
CA SER A 274 -4.78 22.13 -7.99
C SER A 274 -5.58 23.39 -8.32
N LYS A 275 -6.91 23.35 -8.19
CA LYS A 275 -7.80 24.52 -8.41
C LYS A 275 -7.90 25.42 -7.17
N GLN A 276 -7.35 25.02 -6.03
CA GLN A 276 -7.44 25.80 -4.80
C GLN A 276 -6.46 26.98 -4.86
N THR A 277 -6.98 28.21 -4.79
CA THR A 277 -6.15 29.43 -4.90
C THR A 277 -5.27 29.70 -3.68
N TRP A 278 -5.54 29.04 -2.55
CA TRP A 278 -4.75 29.15 -1.31
C TRP A 278 -3.57 28.16 -1.27
N LEU A 279 -3.45 27.30 -2.29
CA LEU A 279 -2.39 26.30 -2.43
C LEU A 279 -1.50 26.63 -3.61
N ARG A 280 -0.18 26.53 -3.40
CA ARG A 280 0.82 26.56 -4.47
C ARG A 280 1.34 25.15 -4.69
N ARG A 281 1.29 24.66 -5.92
CA ARG A 281 1.94 23.40 -6.29
C ARG A 281 3.47 23.59 -6.33
N VAL A 282 4.22 22.70 -5.71
CA VAL A 282 5.67 22.85 -5.49
C VAL A 282 6.51 21.74 -6.12
N ASP A 283 5.87 20.65 -6.57
CA ASP A 283 6.55 19.61 -7.32
C ASP A 283 6.72 20.00 -8.81
N GLN A 284 7.84 19.59 -9.40
CA GLN A 284 8.20 19.91 -10.79
C GLN A 284 7.67 18.88 -11.81
N ASN A 285 6.73 17.99 -11.43
CA ASN A 285 6.35 16.85 -12.28
C ASN A 285 5.08 17.13 -13.12
N PRO A 286 5.20 17.24 -14.47
CA PRO A 286 4.06 17.57 -15.33
C PRO A 286 3.01 16.44 -15.47
N ASN A 287 3.34 15.18 -15.15
CA ASN A 287 2.41 14.05 -15.20
C ASN A 287 1.60 13.91 -13.89
N ALA A 288 0.59 14.74 -13.72
CA ALA A 288 -0.15 14.91 -12.46
C ALA A 288 -1.02 13.71 -12.02
N GLU A 289 -1.43 12.83 -12.93
CA GLU A 289 -2.39 11.75 -12.61
C GLU A 289 -1.72 10.47 -12.09
N HIS A 290 -0.46 10.25 -12.45
CA HIS A 290 0.30 9.04 -12.12
C HIS A 290 1.52 9.29 -11.22
N SER A 291 1.63 10.49 -10.64
CA SER A 291 2.72 10.83 -9.72
C SER A 291 2.20 11.56 -8.49
N LEU A 292 3.00 11.57 -7.43
CA LEU A 292 2.69 12.33 -6.23
C LEU A 292 2.77 13.84 -6.50
N ALA A 293 1.66 14.55 -6.30
CA ALA A 293 1.62 16.01 -6.34
C ALA A 293 1.75 16.59 -4.93
N ILE A 294 2.45 17.74 -4.83
CA ILE A 294 2.75 18.40 -3.55
C ILE A 294 2.30 19.85 -3.62
N PHE A 295 1.54 20.25 -2.62
CA PHE A 295 1.00 21.58 -2.46
C PHE A 295 1.41 22.15 -1.10
N GLU A 296 1.70 23.44 -1.06
CA GLU A 296 1.96 24.18 0.17
C GLU A 296 0.92 25.30 0.30
N SER A 297 0.41 25.52 1.51
CA SER A 297 -0.43 26.68 1.78
C SER A 297 0.40 27.96 1.74
N ALA A 298 -0.15 29.03 1.17
CA ALA A 298 0.44 30.36 1.30
C ALA A 298 0.41 30.77 2.79
N SER A 299 1.56 31.11 3.37
CA SER A 299 1.56 31.61 4.75
C SER A 299 1.10 33.07 4.77
N ARG A 300 0.52 33.53 5.89
CA ARG A 300 0.23 34.97 6.08
C ARG A 300 1.47 35.86 5.91
N ASN A 301 2.67 35.31 6.12
CA ASN A 301 3.92 36.06 5.99
C ASN A 301 4.37 36.25 4.53
N ASP A 302 3.82 35.51 3.58
CA ASP A 302 4.14 35.66 2.15
C ASP A 302 3.30 36.76 1.46
N VAL A 303 2.32 37.33 2.18
CA VAL A 303 1.38 38.34 1.64
C VAL A 303 1.79 39.77 2.04
N GLU A 304 2.79 39.94 2.92
CA GLU A 304 3.32 41.26 3.30
C GLU A 304 4.52 41.72 2.45
N GLU A 305 5.03 40.90 1.51
CA GLU A 305 6.13 41.26 0.59
C GLU A 305 5.69 41.48 -0.89
N ILE A 306 4.42 41.78 -1.15
CA ILE A 306 3.94 42.21 -2.49
C ILE A 306 3.33 43.62 -2.44
#